data_AF-A0A7V9PYH9-F1
#
_entry.id   AF-A0A7V9PYH9-F1
#
_cell.length_a   1.000
_cell.length_b   1.000
_cell.length_c   1.000
_cell.angle_alpha   90.00
_cell.angle_beta   90.00
_cell.angle_gamma   90.00
#
_symmetry.space_group_name_H-M   'P 1'
#
loop_
_entity.id
_entity.type
_entity.pdbx_description
1 polymer ?
#
loop_
_entity_poly.entity_id
_entity_poly.type
_entity_poly.pdbx_seq_one_letter_code
_entity_poly.pdbx_strand_id
1 'polypeptide(L)'
;MIRDWSGERQARELRHWPTLVYLAERVARSEHLDALIVIGSFAKGHADEASDLDLLIAVSEGRFPEAWDRRRELETRDALVAWDFRPEPHKLIGTRKFLTRDMIKVELQLSDASAAGAVLAEPHHVLIGEDSITERYAQVEPIPPEVLSEYAQRIRDEGLVPEVESRYSELMEAIRRAR
;
A
#
# COMPACT_ATOMS: atom_id res chain seq x y z
N MET A 1 11.80 4.57 -14.20
CA MET A 1 10.66 5.23 -14.89
C MET A 1 9.42 4.47 -14.46
N ILE A 2 8.38 5.17 -14.01
CA ILE A 2 7.09 4.54 -13.66
C ILE A 2 6.43 4.09 -14.95
N ARG A 3 5.94 2.86 -14.99
CA ARG A 3 5.17 2.33 -16.12
C ARG A 3 3.80 3.01 -16.20
N ASP A 4 3.32 3.26 -17.42
CA ASP A 4 2.01 3.87 -17.64
C ASP A 4 0.88 2.90 -17.23
N TRP A 5 -0.22 3.44 -16.70
CA TRP A 5 -1.43 2.67 -16.41
C TRP A 5 -2.70 3.51 -16.62
N SER A 6 -3.86 2.86 -16.64
CA SER A 6 -5.14 3.49 -16.96
C SER A 6 -5.50 4.69 -16.05
N GLY A 7 -5.12 4.63 -14.77
CA GLY A 7 -5.36 5.67 -13.77
C GLY A 7 -4.26 6.74 -13.64
N GLU A 8 -3.16 6.63 -14.40
CA GLU A 8 -1.97 7.48 -14.22
C GLU A 8 -2.28 8.97 -14.39
N ARG A 9 -3.03 9.32 -15.44
CA ARG A 9 -3.36 10.72 -15.75
C ARG A 9 -4.12 11.38 -14.59
N GLN A 10 -5.09 10.67 -14.00
CA GLN A 10 -5.80 11.16 -12.83
C GLN A 10 -4.87 11.25 -11.62
N ALA A 11 -4.05 10.22 -11.40
CA ALA A 11 -3.10 10.19 -10.28
C ALA A 11 -2.12 11.38 -10.31
N ARG A 12 -1.66 11.80 -11.50
CA ARG A 12 -0.78 12.96 -11.71
C ARG A 12 -1.38 14.30 -11.28
N GLU A 13 -2.70 14.41 -11.24
CA GLU A 13 -3.42 15.62 -10.82
C GLU A 13 -3.65 15.66 -9.30
N LEU A 14 -3.51 14.53 -8.61
CA LEU A 14 -3.71 14.41 -7.17
C LEU A 14 -2.44 14.75 -6.39
N ARG A 15 -2.63 15.22 -5.15
CA ARG A 15 -1.54 15.47 -4.18
C ARG A 15 -0.69 14.24 -3.88
N HIS A 16 -1.17 13.03 -4.16
CA HIS A 16 -0.47 11.76 -3.96
C HIS A 16 0.70 11.54 -4.93
N TRP A 17 0.68 12.20 -6.09
CA TRP A 17 1.65 11.93 -7.16
C TRP A 17 3.12 12.04 -6.72
N PRO A 18 3.56 13.11 -6.03
CA PRO A 18 4.95 13.22 -5.61
C PRO A 18 5.38 12.08 -4.68
N THR A 19 4.49 11.63 -3.80
CA THR A 19 4.73 10.49 -2.89
C THR A 19 4.87 9.19 -3.67
N LEU A 20 3.98 8.94 -4.64
CA LEU A 20 4.05 7.75 -5.49
C LEU A 20 5.35 7.72 -6.32
N VAL A 21 5.75 8.87 -6.87
CA VAL A 21 7.02 9.00 -7.62
C VAL A 21 8.22 8.72 -6.74
N TYR A 22 8.25 9.31 -5.54
CA TYR A 22 9.32 9.06 -4.58
C TYR A 22 9.45 7.56 -4.26
N LEU A 23 8.33 6.90 -3.95
CA LEU A 23 8.33 5.47 -3.62
C LEU A 23 8.78 4.61 -4.80
N ALA A 24 8.30 4.92 -6.01
CA ALA A 24 8.71 4.23 -7.22
C ALA A 24 10.22 4.36 -7.47
N GLU A 25 10.81 5.54 -7.27
CA GLU A 25 12.27 5.73 -7.37
C GLU A 25 13.05 4.94 -6.31
N ARG A 26 12.53 4.86 -5.08
CA ARG A 26 13.17 4.10 -4.00
C ARG A 26 13.16 2.60 -4.31
N VAL A 27 12.02 2.07 -4.76
CA VAL A 27 11.90 0.66 -5.16
C VAL A 27 12.81 0.37 -6.36
N ALA A 28 12.81 1.22 -7.39
CA ALA A 28 13.64 1.02 -8.58
C ALA A 28 15.16 1.03 -8.32
N ARG A 29 15.62 1.61 -7.20
CA ARG A 29 17.03 1.64 -6.80
C ARG A 29 17.40 0.55 -5.79
N SER A 30 16.43 -0.21 -5.29
CA SER A 30 16.67 -1.25 -4.29
C SER A 30 17.12 -2.54 -4.96
N GLU A 31 18.09 -3.22 -4.35
CA GLU A 31 18.52 -4.56 -4.75
C GLU A 31 17.70 -5.69 -4.08
N HIS A 32 16.77 -5.35 -3.19
CA HIS A 32 15.96 -6.30 -2.42
C HIS A 32 14.47 -6.26 -2.76
N LEU A 33 14.05 -5.36 -3.66
CA LEU A 33 12.64 -5.15 -4.00
C LEU A 33 12.49 -5.36 -5.51
N ASP A 34 11.67 -6.32 -5.88
CA ASP A 34 11.47 -6.71 -7.29
C ASP A 34 10.46 -5.80 -7.99
N ALA A 35 9.43 -5.35 -7.28
CA ALA A 35 8.35 -4.56 -7.88
C ALA A 35 7.65 -3.60 -6.91
N LEU A 36 7.06 -2.55 -7.49
CA LEU A 36 6.06 -1.71 -6.86
C LEU A 36 4.75 -1.87 -7.63
N ILE A 37 3.69 -2.23 -6.94
CA ILE A 37 2.37 -2.52 -7.50
C ILE A 37 1.37 -1.58 -6.82
N VAL A 38 0.58 -0.89 -7.62
CA VAL A 38 -0.55 -0.11 -7.09
C VAL A 38 -1.81 -0.96 -7.07
N ILE A 39 -2.55 -0.84 -5.97
CA ILE A 39 -3.82 -1.53 -5.75
C ILE A 39 -4.88 -0.51 -5.31
N GLY A 40 -6.06 -0.97 -4.91
CA GLY A 40 -7.08 -0.11 -4.32
C GLY A 40 -7.63 0.92 -5.29
N SER A 41 -7.93 2.11 -4.78
CA SER A 41 -8.63 3.17 -5.53
C SER A 41 -7.86 3.68 -6.75
N PHE A 42 -6.53 3.77 -6.64
CA PHE A 42 -5.64 4.19 -7.72
C PHE A 42 -5.60 3.18 -8.85
N ALA A 43 -5.57 1.88 -8.54
CA ALA A 43 -5.60 0.83 -9.56
C ALA A 43 -6.97 0.75 -10.26
N LYS A 44 -8.05 1.02 -9.52
CA LYS A 44 -9.41 1.04 -10.08
C LYS A 44 -9.76 2.31 -10.86
N GLY A 45 -8.87 3.31 -10.89
CA GLY A 45 -9.08 4.56 -11.63
C GLY A 45 -10.16 5.48 -11.04
N HIS A 46 -10.38 5.40 -9.73
CA HIS A 46 -11.36 6.21 -9.02
C HIS A 46 -10.79 6.80 -7.72
N ALA A 47 -9.47 7.03 -7.70
CA ALA A 47 -8.83 7.73 -6.61
C ALA A 47 -9.27 9.19 -6.58
N ASP A 48 -9.37 9.72 -5.37
CA ASP A 48 -9.70 11.11 -5.08
C ASP A 48 -8.79 11.69 -4.00
N GLU A 49 -8.98 12.97 -3.68
CA GLU A 49 -8.21 13.65 -2.63
C GLU A 49 -8.32 13.01 -1.24
N ALA A 50 -9.36 12.23 -0.96
CA ALA A 50 -9.57 11.56 0.32
C ALA A 50 -9.12 10.09 0.31
N SER A 51 -8.57 9.62 -0.83
CA SER A 51 -8.13 8.26 -1.00
C SER A 51 -6.80 8.01 -0.30
N ASP A 52 -6.60 6.77 0.10
CA ASP A 52 -5.31 6.30 0.59
C ASP A 52 -4.42 5.87 -0.59
N LEU A 53 -3.11 5.83 -0.37
CA LEU A 53 -2.18 5.25 -1.31
C LEU A 53 -1.87 3.79 -0.91
N ASP A 54 -2.67 2.86 -1.45
CA ASP A 54 -2.52 1.43 -1.21
C ASP A 54 -1.50 0.83 -2.19
N LEU A 55 -0.38 0.36 -1.67
CA LEU A 55 0.74 -0.16 -2.45
C LEU A 55 1.18 -1.52 -1.94
N LEU A 56 1.53 -2.39 -2.89
CA LEU A 56 2.17 -3.67 -2.65
C LEU A 56 3.60 -3.61 -3.20
N ILE A 57 4.56 -4.04 -2.39
CA ILE A 57 5.96 -4.16 -2.76
C ILE A 57 6.31 -5.64 -2.75
N ALA A 58 6.63 -6.17 -3.93
CA ALA A 58 7.17 -7.51 -4.07
C ALA A 58 8.63 -7.48 -3.62
N VAL A 59 8.92 -8.20 -2.54
CA VAL A 59 10.28 -8.38 -2.03
C VAL A 59 10.93 -9.54 -2.76
N SER A 60 12.21 -9.39 -3.10
CA SER A 60 12.98 -10.47 -3.72
C SER A 60 12.98 -11.73 -2.84
N GLU A 61 12.97 -12.90 -3.48
CA GLU A 61 12.88 -14.18 -2.79
C GLU A 61 13.95 -14.33 -1.69
N GLY A 62 13.50 -14.69 -0.48
CA GLY A 62 14.39 -14.87 0.68
C GLY A 62 14.96 -13.57 1.28
N ARG A 63 14.60 -12.39 0.74
CA ARG A 63 15.06 -11.08 1.23
C ARG A 63 14.07 -10.38 2.16
N PHE A 64 12.93 -11.01 2.47
CA PHE A 64 11.92 -10.40 3.33
C PHE A 64 12.43 -9.90 4.69
N PRO A 65 13.23 -10.65 5.48
CA PRO A 65 13.74 -10.14 6.76
C PRO A 65 14.54 -8.85 6.61
N GLU A 66 15.44 -8.81 5.62
CA GLU A 66 16.28 -7.65 5.32
C GLU A 66 15.47 -6.45 4.83
N ALA A 67 14.56 -6.67 3.87
CA ALA A 67 13.67 -5.63 3.37
C ALA A 67 12.76 -5.08 4.48
N TRP A 68 12.26 -5.96 5.35
CA TRP A 68 11.45 -5.58 6.50
C TRP A 68 12.26 -4.73 7.47
N ASP A 69 13.47 -5.12 7.86
CA ASP A 69 14.31 -4.33 8.76
C ASP A 69 14.62 -2.93 8.20
N ARG A 70 14.75 -2.83 6.87
CA ARG A 70 14.98 -1.57 6.15
C ARG A 70 13.72 -0.81 5.77
N ARG A 71 12.52 -1.29 6.10
CA ARG A 71 11.22 -0.68 5.68
C ARG A 71 11.10 0.82 5.94
N ARG A 72 11.76 1.33 6.99
CA ARG A 72 11.73 2.77 7.33
C ARG A 72 12.38 3.65 6.26
N GLU A 73 13.28 3.08 5.46
CA GLU A 73 13.89 3.74 4.31
C GLU A 73 12.90 4.05 3.18
N LEU A 74 11.71 3.46 3.21
CA LEU A 74 10.63 3.71 2.26
C LEU A 74 9.75 4.90 2.65
N GLU A 75 9.88 5.41 3.89
CA GLU A 75 9.14 6.59 4.32
C GLU A 75 9.59 7.82 3.53
N THR A 76 8.63 8.71 3.26
CA THR A 76 8.94 10.03 2.73
C THR A 76 9.54 10.90 3.83
N ARG A 77 10.37 11.89 3.46
CA ARG A 77 11.01 12.80 4.44
C ARG A 77 10.00 13.63 5.23
N ASP A 78 8.79 13.78 4.73
CA ASP A 78 7.70 14.53 5.32
C ASP A 78 6.69 13.65 6.08
N ALA A 79 6.97 12.36 6.27
CA ALA A 79 6.19 11.49 7.13
C ALA A 79 6.13 12.07 8.56
N LEU A 80 4.91 12.29 9.06
CA LEU A 80 4.65 12.83 10.40
C LEU A 80 4.66 11.74 11.46
N VAL A 81 4.12 10.58 11.10
CA VAL A 81 3.96 9.42 11.98
C VAL A 81 3.89 8.18 11.11
N ALA A 82 4.44 7.09 11.62
CA ALA A 82 4.56 5.85 10.89
C ALA A 82 4.51 4.66 11.84
N TRP A 83 3.79 3.61 11.45
CA TRP A 83 3.54 2.43 12.26
C TRP A 83 3.59 1.16 11.41
N ASP A 84 3.81 0.03 12.07
CA ASP A 84 3.85 -1.28 11.43
C ASP A 84 2.55 -2.01 11.74
N PHE A 85 2.00 -2.72 10.75
CA PHE A 85 0.93 -3.67 10.93
C PHE A 85 1.39 -5.05 10.47
N ARG A 86 1.65 -5.93 11.44
CA ARG A 86 2.15 -7.29 11.21
C ARG A 86 1.58 -8.25 12.27
N PRO A 87 0.28 -8.58 12.19
CA PRO A 87 -0.39 -9.42 13.19
C PRO A 87 0.17 -10.85 13.25
N GLU A 88 0.84 -11.30 12.18
CA GLU A 88 1.45 -12.63 12.08
C GLU A 88 2.96 -12.52 11.80
N PRO A 89 3.80 -12.27 12.83
CA PRO A 89 5.24 -12.00 12.66
C PRO A 89 6.06 -13.13 12.02
N HIS A 90 5.49 -14.35 11.94
CA HIS A 90 6.14 -15.50 11.32
C HIS A 90 5.91 -15.56 9.80
N LYS A 91 4.93 -14.82 9.26
CA LYS A 91 4.68 -14.74 7.82
C LYS A 91 5.64 -13.75 7.16
N LEU A 92 5.96 -13.99 5.89
CA LEU A 92 6.77 -13.12 5.04
C LEU A 92 5.91 -12.01 4.40
N ILE A 93 5.07 -11.41 5.22
CA ILE A 93 4.19 -10.30 4.87
C ILE A 93 4.13 -9.33 6.06
N GLY A 94 4.07 -8.05 5.76
CA GLY A 94 3.89 -6.99 6.75
C GLY A 94 3.61 -5.67 6.08
N THR A 95 2.92 -4.77 6.78
CA THR A 95 2.59 -3.45 6.21
C THR A 95 3.31 -2.36 6.98
N ARG A 96 4.04 -1.49 6.26
CA ARG A 96 4.50 -0.20 6.79
C ARG A 96 3.48 0.86 6.41
N LYS A 97 2.90 1.53 7.40
CA LYS A 97 1.95 2.62 7.20
C LYS A 97 2.56 3.93 7.67
N PHE A 98 2.26 5.02 6.98
CA PHE A 98 2.64 6.36 7.43
C PHE A 98 1.69 7.44 6.91
N LEU A 99 1.67 8.57 7.60
CA LEU A 99 0.90 9.76 7.22
C LEU A 99 1.87 10.88 6.82
N THR A 100 1.74 11.40 5.60
CA THR A 100 2.54 12.53 5.10
C THR A 100 2.08 13.86 5.69
N ARG A 101 2.89 14.93 5.52
CA ARG A 101 2.51 16.28 5.97
C ARG A 101 1.28 16.81 5.25
N ASP A 102 1.09 16.40 4.01
CA ASP A 102 -0.08 16.77 3.23
C ASP A 102 -1.34 16.03 3.66
N MET A 103 -1.27 15.12 4.65
CA MET A 103 -2.36 14.25 5.13
C MET A 103 -2.70 13.12 4.15
N ILE A 104 -1.69 12.50 3.53
CA ILE A 104 -1.86 11.31 2.70
C ILE A 104 -1.50 10.10 3.55
N LYS A 105 -2.43 9.19 3.78
CA LYS A 105 -2.08 7.88 4.37
C LYS A 105 -1.52 6.99 3.26
N VAL A 106 -0.32 6.49 3.49
CA VAL A 106 0.36 5.54 2.62
C VAL A 106 0.39 4.19 3.33
N GLU A 107 -0.07 3.15 2.65
CA GLU A 107 0.01 1.77 3.10
C GLU A 107 0.94 0.98 2.18
N LEU A 108 2.11 0.58 2.68
CA LEU A 108 3.09 -0.23 1.97
C LEU A 108 3.05 -1.66 2.48
N GLN A 109 2.33 -2.53 1.79
CA GLN A 109 2.41 -3.96 2.07
C GLN A 109 3.70 -4.51 1.44
N LEU A 110 4.61 -5.02 2.26
CA LEU A 110 5.76 -5.77 1.80
C LEU A 110 5.40 -7.26 1.87
N SER A 111 5.71 -8.00 0.82
CA SER A 111 5.55 -9.46 0.80
C SER A 111 6.62 -10.12 -0.04
N ASP A 112 7.12 -11.26 0.40
CA ASP A 112 7.73 -12.20 -0.54
C ASP A 112 6.60 -12.76 -1.43
N ALA A 113 6.70 -12.54 -2.74
CA ALA A 113 5.62 -12.82 -3.69
C ALA A 113 5.19 -14.30 -3.70
N SER A 114 6.11 -15.21 -3.36
CA SER A 114 5.86 -16.65 -3.32
C SER A 114 5.46 -17.16 -1.93
N ALA A 115 5.34 -16.27 -0.93
CA ALA A 115 5.04 -16.66 0.43
C ALA A 115 3.58 -17.09 0.61
N ALA A 116 3.36 -18.02 1.53
CA ALA A 116 2.02 -18.42 1.92
C ALA A 116 1.20 -17.21 2.43
N GLY A 117 0.06 -16.95 1.77
CA GLY A 117 -0.83 -15.83 2.09
C GLY A 117 -0.53 -14.53 1.31
N ALA A 118 0.47 -14.50 0.43
CA ALA A 118 0.64 -13.44 -0.54
C ALA A 118 -0.45 -13.57 -1.61
N VAL A 119 -1.47 -12.72 -1.52
CA VAL A 119 -2.61 -12.70 -2.44
C VAL A 119 -2.66 -11.38 -3.19
N LEU A 120 -3.17 -11.42 -4.41
CA LEU A 120 -3.37 -10.25 -5.24
C LEU A 120 -4.74 -10.32 -5.89
N ALA A 121 -5.47 -9.21 -5.82
CA ALA A 121 -6.80 -9.06 -6.42
C ALA A 121 -6.75 -8.03 -7.55
N GLU A 122 -7.57 -8.23 -8.57
CA GLU A 122 -7.76 -7.26 -9.64
C GLU A 122 -8.73 -6.11 -9.24
N PRO A 123 -8.58 -4.88 -9.76
CA PRO A 123 -7.48 -4.45 -10.61
C PRO A 123 -6.21 -4.14 -9.82
N HIS A 124 -5.06 -4.45 -10.41
CA HIS A 124 -3.75 -4.01 -9.95
C HIS A 124 -2.87 -3.59 -11.13
N HIS A 125 -1.85 -2.76 -10.88
CA HIS A 125 -0.90 -2.36 -11.92
C HIS A 125 0.54 -2.34 -11.39
N VAL A 126 1.45 -2.96 -12.14
CA VAL A 126 2.89 -2.93 -11.85
C VAL A 126 3.46 -1.58 -12.31
N LEU A 127 3.92 -0.78 -11.35
CA LEU A 127 4.50 0.54 -11.60
C LEU A 127 6.02 0.46 -11.84
N ILE A 128 6.68 -0.45 -11.13
CA ILE A 128 8.12 -0.75 -11.20
C ILE A 128 8.28 -2.26 -11.11
N GLY A 129 9.27 -2.83 -11.82
CA GLY A 129 9.51 -4.28 -11.88
C GLY A 129 9.04 -4.87 -13.21
N GLU A 130 8.94 -6.20 -13.28
CA GLU A 130 8.37 -6.95 -14.42
C GLU A 130 6.91 -7.34 -14.15
N ASP A 131 6.06 -7.40 -15.18
CA ASP A 131 4.64 -7.78 -14.99
C ASP A 131 4.49 -9.22 -14.51
N SER A 132 5.42 -10.10 -14.91
CA SER A 132 5.48 -11.51 -14.49
C SER A 132 5.55 -11.71 -12.97
N ILE A 133 5.89 -10.67 -12.20
CA ILE A 133 5.92 -10.74 -10.74
C ILE A 133 4.54 -11.07 -10.14
N THR A 134 3.47 -10.62 -10.79
CA THR A 134 2.09 -10.81 -10.30
C THR A 134 1.63 -12.26 -10.42
N GLU A 135 2.23 -13.02 -11.34
CA GLU A 135 1.98 -14.45 -11.54
C GLU A 135 2.45 -15.30 -10.34
N ARG A 136 3.35 -14.76 -9.50
CA ARG A 136 3.82 -15.43 -8.28
C ARG A 136 2.79 -15.38 -7.14
N TYR A 137 1.88 -14.41 -7.18
CA TYR A 137 0.85 -14.23 -6.17
C TYR A 137 -0.36 -15.14 -6.42
N ALA A 138 -0.96 -15.63 -5.34
CA ALA A 138 -2.25 -16.29 -5.43
C ALA A 138 -3.33 -15.26 -5.83
N GLN A 139 -3.95 -15.46 -6.99
CA GLN A 139 -5.02 -14.59 -7.47
C GLN A 139 -6.30 -14.85 -6.69
N VAL A 140 -6.91 -13.77 -6.19
CA VAL A 140 -8.16 -13.84 -5.44
C VAL A 140 -9.18 -12.86 -5.99
N GLU A 141 -10.46 -13.17 -5.79
CA GLU A 141 -11.52 -12.21 -6.08
C GLU A 141 -11.39 -10.99 -5.15
N PRO A 142 -11.79 -9.79 -5.62
CA PRO A 142 -11.85 -8.61 -4.77
C PRO A 142 -12.75 -8.87 -3.58
N ILE A 143 -12.23 -8.59 -2.38
CA ILE A 143 -13.00 -8.75 -1.15
C ILE A 143 -14.19 -7.76 -1.20
N PRO A 144 -15.43 -8.24 -0.98
CA PRO A 144 -16.61 -7.37 -0.97
C PRO A 144 -16.48 -6.24 0.07
N PRO A 145 -16.98 -5.02 -0.21
CA PRO A 145 -16.88 -3.88 0.71
C PRO A 145 -17.41 -4.15 2.12
N GLU A 146 -18.47 -4.93 2.24
CA GLU A 146 -19.07 -5.35 3.50
C GLU A 146 -18.10 -6.21 4.33
N VAL A 147 -17.41 -7.16 3.69
CA VAL A 147 -16.42 -8.02 4.35
C VAL A 147 -15.19 -7.21 4.77
N LEU A 148 -14.74 -6.27 3.94
CA LEU A 148 -13.67 -5.34 4.31
C LEU A 148 -14.06 -4.47 5.52
N SER A 149 -15.31 -4.03 5.58
CA SER A 149 -15.83 -3.21 6.69
C SER A 149 -15.90 -4.00 7.99
N GLU A 150 -16.39 -5.24 7.94
CA GLU A 150 -16.40 -6.16 9.09
C GLU A 150 -14.99 -6.48 9.57
N TYR A 151 -14.06 -6.74 8.65
CA TYR A 151 -12.66 -6.98 8.97
C TYR A 151 -12.01 -5.77 9.64
N ALA A 152 -12.22 -4.56 9.08
CA ALA A 152 -11.72 -3.32 9.65
C ALA A 152 -12.31 -3.06 11.04
N GLN A 153 -13.59 -3.35 11.24
CA GLN A 153 -14.23 -3.23 12.55
C GLN A 153 -13.60 -4.20 13.57
N ARG A 154 -13.41 -5.46 13.18
CA ARG A 154 -12.77 -6.46 14.05
C ARG A 154 -11.36 -6.04 14.48
N ILE A 155 -10.52 -5.57 13.55
CA ILE A 155 -9.15 -5.09 13.89
C ILE A 155 -9.22 -3.91 14.87
N ARG A 156 -10.20 -3.01 14.71
CA ARG A 156 -10.42 -1.89 15.65
C ARG A 156 -10.82 -2.41 17.04
N ASP A 157 -11.75 -3.35 17.11
CA ASP A 157 -12.23 -3.93 18.37
C ASP A 157 -11.13 -4.71 19.10
N GLU A 158 -10.22 -5.33 18.36
CA GLU A 158 -9.02 -6.01 18.87
C GLU A 158 -7.91 -5.03 19.31
N GLY A 159 -8.11 -3.72 19.13
CA GLY A 159 -7.12 -2.69 19.49
C GLY A 159 -5.86 -2.70 18.62
N LEU A 160 -5.95 -3.31 17.43
CA LEU A 160 -4.83 -3.44 16.50
C LEU A 160 -4.69 -2.23 15.56
N VAL A 161 -5.67 -1.32 15.56
CA VAL A 161 -5.61 -0.04 14.84
C VAL A 161 -5.11 1.06 15.77
N PRO A 162 -3.95 1.69 15.48
CA PRO A 162 -3.49 2.83 16.26
C PRO A 162 -4.47 4.00 16.20
N GLU A 163 -4.54 4.81 17.27
CA GLU A 163 -5.46 5.94 17.35
C GLU A 163 -5.37 6.87 16.12
N VAL A 164 -4.16 7.12 15.63
CA VAL A 164 -3.93 7.98 14.46
C VAL A 164 -4.63 7.47 13.19
N GLU A 165 -4.68 6.16 12.97
CA GLU A 165 -5.34 5.58 11.81
C GLU A 165 -6.86 5.70 11.92
N SER A 166 -7.40 5.52 13.12
CA SER A 166 -8.83 5.74 13.41
C SER A 166 -9.23 7.20 13.17
N ARG A 167 -8.47 8.17 13.71
CA ARG A 167 -8.73 9.61 13.51
C ARG A 167 -8.61 10.05 12.07
N TYR A 168 -7.63 9.52 11.34
CA TYR A 168 -7.50 9.77 9.91
C TYR A 168 -8.72 9.26 9.14
N SER A 169 -9.21 8.06 9.46
CA SER A 169 -10.38 7.47 8.80
C SER A 169 -11.64 8.32 9.04
N GLU A 170 -11.88 8.75 10.29
CA GLU A 170 -12.98 9.66 10.65
C GLU A 170 -12.92 10.97 9.85
N LEU A 171 -11.73 11.55 9.69
CA LEU A 171 -11.53 12.77 8.91
C LEU A 171 -11.86 12.57 7.43
N MET A 172 -11.34 11.51 6.80
CA MET A 172 -11.58 11.23 5.38
C MET A 172 -13.07 10.98 5.09
N GLU A 173 -13.78 10.29 5.98
CA GLU A 173 -15.23 10.15 5.89
C GLU A 173 -15.97 11.49 6.00
N ALA A 174 -15.56 12.35 6.94
CA ALA A 174 -16.17 13.67 7.10
C ALA A 174 -15.97 14.54 5.84
N ILE A 175 -14.78 14.48 5.22
CA ILE A 175 -14.49 15.17 3.95
C ILE A 175 -15.40 14.67 2.85
N ARG A 176 -15.59 13.35 2.72
CA ARG A 176 -16.47 12.76 1.69
C ARG A 176 -17.93 13.19 1.87
N ARG A 177 -18.42 13.27 3.11
CA ARG A 177 -19.80 13.72 3.41
C ARG A 177 -20.03 15.21 3.16
N ALA A 178 -18.98 16.02 3.15
CA ALA A 178 -19.06 17.47 2.96
C ALA A 178 -18.98 17.90 1.48
N ARG A 179 -18.74 16.96 0.57
CA ARG A 179 -18.74 17.16 -0.88
C ARG A 179 -20.10 16.80 -1.46
#